data_AF-C6TNN2-F1
#
_entry.id   AF-C6TNN2-F1
#
_cell.length_a   1.000
_cell.length_b   1.000
_cell.length_c   1.000
_cell.angle_alpha   90.00
_cell.angle_beta   90.00
_cell.angle_gamma   90.00
#
_symmetry.space_group_name_H-M   'P 1'
#
loop_
_entity.id
_entity.type
_entity.pdbx_description
1 polymer ?
#
loop_
_entity_poly.entity_id
_entity_poly.type
_entity_poly.pdbx_seq_one_letter_code
_entity_poly.pdbx_strand_id
1 'polypeptide(L)'
;MALPVVVDAEYLKEVDKARRDLRALIANRNCAPLMLRLAWHDAGTYDAKTKTGGPNGSIRNEEEYSHGANNGLKKAIDFCQEVKAKYPKITYADLFQLAGVVAVEVTGGPTIDFVPGRRDSKVSPNEGRLPDAKKGVPHLRDIFYRMGLTDRDIVALSGGHTLGRAHPERSGFDGPWTEDPLKFDNSYFVELLKEDSAGLLNFHRQLYWRC
;
A
#
# COMPACT_ATOMS: atom_id res chain seq x y z
N MET A 1 2.31 -25.18 -2.68
CA MET A 1 2.16 -24.12 -1.67
C MET A 1 3.35 -24.19 -0.72
N ALA A 2 3.93 -23.05 -0.35
CA ALA A 2 4.90 -23.03 0.75
C ALA A 2 4.16 -23.37 2.05
N LEU A 3 4.79 -24.16 2.93
CA LEU A 3 4.25 -24.44 4.26
C LEU A 3 4.09 -23.12 5.03
N PRO A 4 3.02 -22.96 5.85
CA PRO A 4 2.88 -21.78 6.68
C PRO A 4 4.11 -21.65 7.58
N VAL A 5 4.71 -20.46 7.58
CA VAL A 5 5.83 -20.17 8.49
C VAL A 5 5.26 -20.20 9.90
N VAL A 6 5.72 -21.16 10.71
CA VAL A 6 5.37 -21.23 12.12
C VAL A 6 6.13 -20.12 12.84
N VAL A 7 5.40 -19.12 13.33
CA VAL A 7 5.93 -18.08 14.21
C VAL A 7 5.64 -18.47 15.66
N ASP A 8 6.50 -18.04 16.59
CA ASP A 8 6.31 -18.34 18.01
C ASP A 8 5.22 -17.48 18.66
N ALA A 9 4.78 -17.88 19.86
CA ALA A 9 3.70 -17.22 20.59
C ALA A 9 4.04 -15.77 21.00
N GLU A 10 5.32 -15.45 21.17
CA GLU A 10 5.76 -14.10 21.52
C GLU A 10 5.68 -13.18 20.31
N TYR A 11 6.05 -13.68 19.13
CA TYR A 11 5.88 -12.97 17.85
C TYR A 11 4.40 -12.64 17.61
N LEU A 12 3.50 -13.61 17.79
CA LEU A 12 2.05 -13.38 17.67
C LEU A 12 1.55 -12.31 18.65
N LYS A 13 2.02 -12.36 19.91
CA LYS A 13 1.69 -11.36 20.91
C LYS A 13 2.16 -9.95 20.52
N GLU A 14 3.34 -9.83 19.90
CA GLU A 14 3.82 -8.56 19.36
C GLU A 14 2.99 -8.08 18.17
N VAL A 15 2.62 -8.97 17.24
CA VAL A 15 1.70 -8.64 16.13
C VAL A 15 0.38 -8.08 16.64
N ASP A 16 -0.23 -8.70 17.64
CA ASP A 16 -1.49 -8.22 18.22
C ASP A 16 -1.35 -6.85 18.89
N LYS A 17 -0.24 -6.62 19.60
CA LYS A 17 0.04 -5.32 20.22
C LYS A 17 0.31 -4.25 19.17
N ALA A 18 1.11 -4.58 18.14
CA ALA A 18 1.39 -3.69 17.01
C ALA A 18 0.10 -3.31 16.27
N ARG A 19 -0.83 -4.25 16.06
CA ARG A 19 -2.13 -3.98 15.45
C ARG A 19 -2.92 -2.91 16.21
N ARG A 20 -2.97 -3.02 17.55
CA ARG A 20 -3.66 -2.04 18.41
C ARG A 20 -3.00 -0.66 18.36
N ASP A 21 -1.68 -0.61 18.44
CA ASP A 21 -0.94 0.65 18.39
C ASP A 21 -1.02 1.31 17.00
N LEU A 22 -0.97 0.53 15.93
CA LEU A 22 -1.21 1.00 14.56
C LEU A 22 -2.63 1.56 14.43
N ARG A 23 -3.65 0.89 14.98
CA ARG A 23 -5.04 1.37 14.92
C ARG A 23 -5.16 2.76 15.54
N ALA A 24 -4.59 2.95 16.72
CA ALA A 24 -4.60 4.24 17.40
C ALA A 24 -3.77 5.30 16.65
N LEU A 25 -2.56 4.95 16.19
CA LEU A 25 -1.69 5.86 15.44
C LEU A 25 -2.36 6.34 14.15
N ILE A 26 -2.92 5.41 13.37
CA ILE A 26 -3.50 5.68 12.06
C ILE A 26 -4.73 6.58 12.19
N ALA A 27 -5.62 6.29 13.15
CA ALA A 27 -6.78 7.10 13.43
C ALA A 27 -6.39 8.51 13.93
N ASN A 28 -5.45 8.61 14.86
CA ASN A 28 -5.05 9.90 15.44
C ASN A 28 -4.33 10.82 14.44
N ARG A 29 -3.58 10.25 13.48
CA ARG A 29 -2.81 11.01 12.49
C ARG A 29 -3.51 11.17 11.15
N ASN A 30 -4.71 10.62 10.99
CA ASN A 30 -5.43 10.58 9.71
C ASN A 30 -4.54 10.11 8.54
N CYS A 31 -3.73 9.08 8.77
CA CYS A 31 -2.70 8.64 7.82
C CYS A 31 -3.00 7.27 7.18
N ALA A 32 -4.25 6.79 7.26
CA ALA A 32 -4.66 5.53 6.65
C ALA A 32 -4.32 5.44 5.16
N PRO A 33 -4.60 6.44 4.31
CA PRO A 33 -4.24 6.35 2.88
C PRO A 33 -2.73 6.21 2.66
N LEU A 34 -1.91 6.88 3.49
CA LEU A 34 -0.46 6.81 3.41
C LEU A 34 0.07 5.43 3.84
N MET A 35 -0.54 4.79 4.84
CA MET A 35 -0.19 3.43 5.27
C MET A 35 -0.59 2.38 4.24
N LEU A 36 -1.77 2.53 3.64
CA LEU A 36 -2.20 1.66 2.55
C LEU A 36 -1.25 1.78 1.35
N ARG A 37 -0.84 3.00 1.00
CA ARG A 37 0.18 3.24 -0.04
C ARG A 37 1.53 2.58 0.31
N LEU A 38 2.00 2.71 1.55
CA LEU A 38 3.24 2.04 1.98
C LEU A 38 3.18 0.52 1.75
N ALA A 39 2.11 -0.12 2.22
CA ALA A 39 1.91 -1.56 2.08
C ALA A 39 1.83 -1.98 0.60
N TRP A 40 1.12 -1.22 -0.22
CA TRP A 40 1.04 -1.43 -1.67
C TRP A 40 2.40 -1.31 -2.35
N HIS A 41 3.18 -0.26 -2.05
CA HIS A 41 4.47 -0.03 -2.69
C HIS A 41 5.52 -1.06 -2.30
N ASP A 42 5.52 -1.53 -1.04
CA ASP A 42 6.38 -2.64 -0.59
C ASP A 42 6.02 -3.94 -1.34
N ALA A 43 4.73 -4.24 -1.51
CA ALA A 43 4.27 -5.45 -2.20
C ALA A 43 4.40 -5.40 -3.74
N GLY A 44 4.18 -4.22 -4.33
CA GLY A 44 4.03 -4.00 -5.77
C GLY A 44 5.29 -4.23 -6.60
N THR A 45 6.45 -4.41 -5.95
CA THR A 45 7.73 -4.67 -6.60
C THR A 45 7.96 -6.15 -6.93
N TYR A 46 7.03 -7.04 -6.52
CA TYR A 46 7.16 -8.48 -6.74
C TYR A 46 7.21 -8.84 -8.23
N ASP A 47 8.07 -9.80 -8.54
CA ASP A 47 8.18 -10.46 -9.84
C ASP A 47 8.05 -11.98 -9.65
N ALA A 48 6.96 -12.55 -10.17
CA ALA A 48 6.66 -13.98 -10.03
C ALA A 48 7.66 -14.88 -10.79
N LYS A 49 8.30 -14.38 -11.86
CA LYS A 49 9.27 -15.13 -12.64
C LYS A 49 10.60 -15.25 -11.91
N THR A 50 11.10 -14.13 -11.38
CA THR A 50 12.41 -14.09 -10.70
C THR A 50 12.32 -14.33 -9.20
N LYS A 51 11.11 -14.27 -8.61
CA LYS A 51 10.85 -14.36 -7.17
C LYS A 51 11.61 -13.29 -6.38
N THR A 52 11.73 -12.08 -6.93
CA THR A 52 12.41 -10.94 -6.31
C THR A 52 11.44 -9.80 -6.01
N GLY A 53 11.82 -8.91 -5.09
CA GLY A 53 10.93 -7.86 -4.58
C GLY A 53 9.79 -8.40 -3.73
N GLY A 54 8.72 -7.63 -3.62
CA GLY A 54 7.52 -8.00 -2.86
C GLY A 54 7.58 -7.60 -1.39
N PRO A 55 6.54 -7.97 -0.61
CA PRO A 55 6.29 -7.42 0.72
C PRO A 55 7.27 -7.99 1.76
N ASN A 56 8.50 -7.50 1.73
CA ASN A 56 9.62 -7.99 2.52
C ASN A 56 10.28 -6.85 3.33
N GLY A 57 9.60 -5.70 3.41
CA GLY A 57 10.05 -4.54 4.17
C GLY A 57 11.24 -3.80 3.55
N SER A 58 11.76 -4.20 2.38
CA SER A 58 12.92 -3.56 1.74
C SER A 58 12.68 -2.08 1.44
N ILE A 59 11.41 -1.65 1.35
CA ILE A 59 11.06 -0.24 1.15
C ILE A 59 11.62 0.70 2.23
N ARG A 60 12.03 0.18 3.39
CA ARG A 60 12.72 0.96 4.44
C ARG A 60 14.17 1.33 4.10
N ASN A 61 14.77 0.65 3.13
CA ASN A 61 16.14 0.90 2.70
C ASN A 61 16.20 2.24 1.95
N GLU A 62 17.27 3.01 2.16
CA GLU A 62 17.43 4.33 1.54
C GLU A 62 17.41 4.29 0.01
N GLU A 63 18.01 3.27 -0.57
CA GLU A 63 17.93 2.99 -2.00
C GLU A 63 16.47 2.94 -2.47
N GLU A 64 15.60 2.19 -1.79
CA GLU A 64 14.23 1.96 -2.25
C GLU A 64 13.27 3.10 -1.92
N TYR A 65 13.31 3.68 -0.70
CA TYR A 65 12.41 4.80 -0.40
C TYR A 65 12.75 6.07 -1.18
N SER A 66 13.97 6.15 -1.75
CA SER A 66 14.39 7.26 -2.61
C SER A 66 13.97 7.10 -4.07
N HIS A 67 13.44 5.94 -4.48
CA HIS A 67 12.82 5.78 -5.80
C HIS A 67 11.72 6.83 -6.02
N GLY A 68 11.62 7.37 -7.24
CA GLY A 68 10.70 8.46 -7.57
C GLY A 68 9.24 8.10 -7.31
N ALA A 69 8.84 6.85 -7.53
CA ALA A 69 7.49 6.37 -7.23
C ALA A 69 7.18 6.33 -5.71
N ASN A 70 8.21 6.25 -4.86
CA ASN A 70 8.12 6.12 -3.41
C ASN A 70 8.20 7.47 -2.67
N ASN A 71 8.27 8.59 -3.40
CA ASN A 71 8.38 9.92 -2.81
C ASN A 71 7.30 10.16 -1.73
N GLY A 72 7.72 10.61 -0.55
CA GLY A 72 6.88 10.81 0.63
C GLY A 72 6.66 9.58 1.53
N LEU A 73 7.03 8.36 1.12
CA LEU A 73 6.81 7.15 1.94
C LEU A 73 7.73 7.05 3.15
N LYS A 74 8.84 7.79 3.18
CA LYS A 74 9.70 7.89 4.37
C LYS A 74 8.92 8.29 5.63
N LYS A 75 7.92 9.18 5.49
CA LYS A 75 7.03 9.57 6.60
C LYS A 75 6.22 8.39 7.14
N ALA A 76 5.73 7.52 6.26
CA ALA A 76 4.98 6.31 6.63
C ALA A 76 5.89 5.30 7.35
N ILE A 77 7.12 5.15 6.85
CA ILE A 77 8.16 4.31 7.45
C ILE A 77 8.49 4.81 8.86
N ASP A 78 8.66 6.13 9.05
CA ASP A 78 8.96 6.72 10.35
C ASP A 78 7.83 6.53 11.37
N PHE A 79 6.58 6.62 10.94
CA PHE A 79 5.43 6.29 11.78
C PHE A 79 5.41 4.81 12.17
N CYS A 80 5.73 3.90 11.25
CA CYS A 80 5.88 2.50 11.57
C CYS A 80 7.08 2.26 12.51
N GLN A 81 8.15 3.05 12.40
CA GLN A 81 9.30 2.95 13.29
C GLN A 81 8.94 3.20 14.76
N GLU A 82 8.00 4.12 15.04
CA GLU A 82 7.49 4.37 16.39
C GLU A 82 6.85 3.12 17.01
N VAL A 83 6.12 2.34 16.19
CA VAL A 83 5.51 1.07 16.61
C VAL A 83 6.57 -0.03 16.70
N LYS A 84 7.45 -0.12 15.70
CA LYS A 84 8.57 -1.09 15.65
C LYS A 84 9.45 -1.01 16.89
N ALA A 85 9.73 0.20 17.38
CA ALA A 85 10.58 0.41 18.56
C ALA A 85 10.02 -0.26 19.83
N LYS A 86 8.69 -0.40 19.93
CA LYS A 86 8.03 -1.07 21.06
C LYS A 86 7.96 -2.58 20.90
N TYR A 87 8.02 -3.06 19.66
CA TYR A 87 7.83 -4.47 19.28
C TYR A 87 9.03 -4.91 18.42
N PRO A 88 10.18 -5.22 19.04
CA PRO A 88 11.41 -5.50 18.30
C PRO A 88 11.38 -6.84 17.56
N LYS A 89 10.53 -7.81 17.93
CA LYS A 89 10.45 -9.13 17.26
C LYS A 89 9.67 -9.10 15.96
N ILE A 90 8.59 -8.32 15.84
CA ILE A 90 7.86 -8.22 14.56
C ILE A 90 8.79 -7.70 13.46
N THR A 91 8.80 -8.32 12.29
CA THR A 91 9.59 -7.85 11.14
C THR A 91 9.00 -6.56 10.59
N TYR A 92 9.81 -5.74 9.91
CA TYR A 92 9.29 -4.58 9.16
C TYR A 92 8.33 -5.03 8.07
N ALA A 93 8.63 -6.15 7.41
CA ALA A 93 7.80 -6.76 6.38
C ALA A 93 6.37 -7.04 6.89
N ASP A 94 6.22 -7.68 8.05
CA ASP A 94 4.90 -7.90 8.64
C ASP A 94 4.28 -6.60 9.15
N LEU A 95 5.07 -5.71 9.75
CA LEU A 95 4.56 -4.45 10.30
C LEU A 95 3.96 -3.54 9.22
N PHE A 96 4.61 -3.40 8.06
CA PHE A 96 4.11 -2.56 6.97
C PHE A 96 2.83 -3.13 6.36
N GLN A 97 2.76 -4.45 6.16
CA GLN A 97 1.56 -5.09 5.64
C GLN A 97 0.40 -5.05 6.67
N LEU A 98 0.71 -5.19 7.96
CA LEU A 98 -0.26 -4.99 9.04
C LEU A 98 -0.79 -3.55 9.07
N ALA A 99 0.07 -2.55 8.84
CA ALA A 99 -0.34 -1.16 8.75
C ALA A 99 -1.32 -0.91 7.59
N GLY A 100 -1.10 -1.54 6.43
CA GLY A 100 -2.04 -1.51 5.31
C GLY A 100 -3.39 -2.16 5.63
N VAL A 101 -3.39 -3.34 6.25
CA VAL A 101 -4.61 -4.01 6.71
C VAL A 101 -5.39 -3.14 7.69
N VAL A 102 -4.71 -2.61 8.72
CA VAL A 102 -5.34 -1.75 9.72
C VAL A 102 -5.87 -0.46 9.10
N ALA A 103 -5.17 0.11 8.12
CA ALA A 103 -5.63 1.30 7.40
C ALA A 103 -6.98 1.09 6.70
N VAL A 104 -7.18 -0.07 6.08
CA VAL A 104 -8.47 -0.44 5.47
C VAL A 104 -9.54 -0.64 6.55
N GLU A 105 -9.22 -1.35 7.63
CA GLU A 105 -10.18 -1.62 8.72
C GLU A 105 -10.65 -0.34 9.43
N VAL A 106 -9.76 0.62 9.71
CA VAL A 106 -10.13 1.85 10.46
C VAL A 106 -10.93 2.85 9.64
N THR A 107 -10.86 2.75 8.31
CA THR A 107 -11.60 3.61 7.38
C THR A 107 -12.94 3.01 6.96
N GLY A 108 -13.33 1.88 7.58
CA GLY A 108 -14.63 1.22 7.34
C GLY A 108 -14.61 0.18 6.22
N GLY A 109 -13.44 -0.20 5.73
CA GLY A 109 -13.27 -1.21 4.68
C GLY A 109 -13.46 -2.65 5.17
N PRO A 110 -13.29 -3.64 4.28
CA PRO A 110 -13.44 -5.04 4.63
C PRO A 110 -12.39 -5.51 5.63
N THR A 111 -12.72 -6.55 6.40
CA THR A 111 -11.72 -7.29 7.17
C THR A 111 -10.82 -8.07 6.22
N ILE A 112 -9.50 -7.88 6.34
CA ILE A 112 -8.49 -8.59 5.56
C ILE A 112 -7.73 -9.51 6.51
N ASP A 113 -7.71 -10.81 6.20
CA ASP A 113 -6.97 -11.79 6.97
C ASP A 113 -5.47 -11.49 6.92
N PHE A 114 -4.86 -11.36 8.10
CA PHE A 114 -3.43 -11.12 8.24
C PHE A 114 -2.72 -12.39 8.69
N VAL A 115 -1.76 -12.86 7.88
CA VAL A 115 -0.89 -13.98 8.20
C VAL A 115 0.53 -13.47 8.45
N PRO A 116 1.08 -13.62 9.67
CA PRO A 116 2.46 -13.23 9.99
C PRO A 116 3.49 -14.25 9.47
N GLY A 117 4.76 -13.86 9.48
CA GLY A 117 5.90 -14.70 9.13
C GLY A 117 6.74 -14.18 7.97
N ARG A 118 6.47 -12.98 7.44
CA ARG A 118 7.32 -12.36 6.42
C ARG A 118 8.69 -12.02 7.01
N ARG A 119 9.73 -12.15 6.20
CA ARG A 119 11.11 -11.86 6.60
C ARG A 119 11.57 -10.56 5.98
N ASP A 120 12.35 -9.80 6.75
CA ASP A 120 12.96 -8.57 6.27
C ASP A 120 14.04 -8.88 5.22
N SER A 121 13.95 -8.22 4.07
CA SER A 121 15.03 -8.17 3.09
C SER A 121 15.96 -6.99 3.38
N LYS A 122 17.24 -7.16 3.08
CA LYS A 122 18.24 -6.08 2.98
C LYS A 122 18.50 -5.65 1.53
N VAL A 123 17.92 -6.38 0.58
CA VAL A 123 18.11 -6.15 -0.86
C VAL A 123 16.87 -5.46 -1.39
N SER A 124 17.06 -4.27 -1.93
CA SER A 124 16.04 -3.49 -2.63
C SER A 124 15.86 -4.04 -4.05
N PRO A 125 14.64 -4.09 -4.60
CA PRO A 125 14.44 -4.33 -6.02
C PRO A 125 14.86 -3.10 -6.84
N ASN A 126 15.29 -3.31 -8.08
CA ASN A 126 15.54 -2.20 -9.00
C ASN A 126 14.28 -1.33 -9.18
N GLU A 127 14.47 -0.03 -9.33
CA GLU A 127 13.41 0.92 -9.65
C GLU A 127 12.68 0.58 -10.96
N GLY A 128 11.43 1.05 -11.09
CA GLY A 128 10.63 0.94 -12.32
C GLY A 128 9.64 -0.22 -12.34
N ARG A 129 9.49 -0.95 -11.23
CA ARG A 129 8.51 -2.05 -11.12
C ARG A 129 7.10 -1.60 -10.76
N LEU A 130 6.90 -0.39 -10.25
CA LEU A 130 5.59 0.14 -9.90
C LEU A 130 4.87 0.76 -11.14
N PRO A 131 3.53 0.81 -11.17
CA PRO A 131 2.79 1.33 -12.30
C PRO A 131 3.04 2.83 -12.52
N ASP A 132 2.92 3.26 -13.78
CA ASP A 132 3.08 4.66 -14.19
C ASP A 132 1.69 5.22 -14.50
N ALA A 133 1.28 6.22 -13.74
CA ALA A 133 -0.03 6.85 -13.87
C ALA A 133 -0.22 7.70 -15.13
N LYS A 134 0.77 7.76 -16.04
CA LYS A 134 0.58 8.37 -17.36
C LYS A 134 0.28 7.33 -18.45
N LYS A 135 0.34 6.04 -18.11
CA LYS A 135 0.14 4.93 -19.04
C LYS A 135 -1.21 4.26 -18.83
N GLY A 136 -1.76 3.70 -19.91
CA GLY A 136 -3.07 3.05 -19.90
C GLY A 136 -3.03 1.55 -19.61
N VAL A 137 -4.14 0.89 -19.95
CA VAL A 137 -4.43 -0.53 -19.64
C VAL A 137 -3.31 -1.53 -19.99
N PRO A 138 -2.62 -1.46 -21.15
CA PRO A 138 -1.55 -2.41 -21.46
C PRO A 138 -0.44 -2.40 -20.40
N HIS A 139 -0.06 -1.21 -19.94
CA HIS A 139 0.95 -1.06 -18.88
C HIS A 139 0.47 -1.64 -17.54
N LEU A 140 -0.80 -1.45 -17.19
CA LEU A 140 -1.36 -2.05 -15.97
C LEU A 140 -1.29 -3.57 -16.01
N ARG A 141 -1.67 -4.18 -17.13
CA ARG A 141 -1.57 -5.63 -17.30
C ARG A 141 -0.12 -6.09 -17.21
N ASP A 142 0.82 -5.41 -17.86
CA ASP A 142 2.25 -5.77 -17.78
C ASP A 142 2.76 -5.78 -16.33
N ILE A 143 2.41 -4.76 -15.54
CA ILE A 143 2.85 -4.63 -14.16
C ILE A 143 2.18 -5.66 -13.24
N PHE A 144 0.85 -5.78 -13.29
CA PHE A 144 0.11 -6.63 -12.36
C PHE A 144 0.22 -8.12 -12.74
N TYR A 145 0.31 -8.46 -14.02
CA TYR A 145 0.52 -9.84 -14.44
C TYR A 145 1.93 -10.33 -14.08
N ARG A 146 2.94 -9.46 -14.08
CA ARG A 146 4.27 -9.77 -13.52
C ARG A 146 4.18 -10.17 -12.04
N MET A 147 3.26 -9.58 -11.29
CA MET A 147 3.00 -9.93 -9.88
C MET A 147 2.19 -11.22 -9.72
N GLY A 148 1.63 -11.77 -10.81
CA GLY A 148 0.74 -12.93 -10.80
C GLY A 148 -0.72 -12.60 -10.50
N LEU A 149 -1.13 -11.34 -10.66
CA LEU A 149 -2.50 -10.88 -10.42
C LEU A 149 -3.34 -10.90 -11.70
N THR A 150 -4.66 -10.92 -11.56
CA THR A 150 -5.62 -10.99 -12.68
C THR A 150 -6.24 -9.62 -12.99
N ASP A 151 -6.94 -9.50 -14.12
CA ASP A 151 -7.72 -8.29 -14.45
C ASP A 151 -8.73 -7.91 -13.34
N ARG A 152 -9.34 -8.91 -12.68
CA ARG A 152 -10.23 -8.69 -11.53
C ARG A 152 -9.49 -8.03 -10.37
N ASP A 153 -8.28 -8.48 -10.08
CA ASP A 153 -7.45 -7.93 -9.01
C ASP A 153 -7.02 -6.50 -9.33
N ILE A 154 -6.67 -6.21 -10.60
CA ILE A 154 -6.34 -4.84 -11.04
C ILE A 154 -7.48 -3.88 -10.71
N VAL A 155 -8.71 -4.23 -11.10
CA VAL A 155 -9.88 -3.36 -10.87
C VAL A 155 -10.20 -3.25 -9.38
N ALA A 156 -10.22 -4.37 -8.65
CA ALA A 156 -10.52 -4.37 -7.22
C ALA A 156 -9.50 -3.55 -6.42
N LEU A 157 -8.21 -3.74 -6.69
CA LEU A 157 -7.14 -3.00 -6.02
C LEU A 157 -7.18 -1.51 -6.41
N SER A 158 -7.58 -1.16 -7.64
CA SER A 158 -7.70 0.25 -8.08
C SER A 158 -8.68 1.03 -7.19
N GLY A 159 -9.67 0.33 -6.63
CA GLY A 159 -10.58 0.87 -5.62
C GLY A 159 -9.90 1.38 -4.35
N GLY A 160 -8.64 1.00 -4.09
CA GLY A 160 -7.86 1.56 -2.98
C GLY A 160 -7.70 3.08 -3.05
N HIS A 161 -7.77 3.68 -4.26
CA HIS A 161 -7.81 5.13 -4.43
C HIS A 161 -9.08 5.80 -3.90
N THR A 162 -10.08 5.04 -3.45
CA THR A 162 -11.18 5.61 -2.66
C THR A 162 -10.68 6.34 -1.41
N LEU A 163 -9.48 5.97 -0.94
CA LEU A 163 -8.76 6.64 0.14
C LEU A 163 -7.68 7.58 -0.40
N GLY A 164 -7.58 8.74 0.23
CA GLY A 164 -6.48 9.67 0.07
C GLY A 164 -6.58 10.59 -1.14
N ARG A 165 -5.41 11.12 -1.52
CA ARG A 165 -5.25 12.12 -2.56
C ARG A 165 -3.84 12.10 -3.14
N ALA A 166 -3.71 12.63 -4.34
CA ALA A 166 -2.41 12.98 -4.90
C ALA A 166 -1.89 14.31 -4.32
N HIS A 167 -0.57 14.50 -4.40
CA HIS A 167 0.11 15.71 -3.97
C HIS A 167 1.14 16.16 -5.02
N PRO A 168 1.13 17.44 -5.46
CA PRO A 168 1.99 17.94 -6.53
C PRO A 168 3.48 17.67 -6.28
N GLU A 169 3.94 17.84 -5.05
CA GLU A 169 5.36 17.67 -4.67
C GLU A 169 5.82 16.21 -4.67
N ARG A 170 4.89 15.25 -4.75
CA ARG A 170 5.18 13.81 -4.77
C ARG A 170 5.07 13.24 -6.17
N SER A 171 3.91 13.44 -6.80
CA SER A 171 3.53 12.76 -8.02
C SER A 171 3.27 13.73 -9.18
N GLY A 172 3.28 15.04 -8.94
CA GLY A 172 2.91 16.06 -9.93
C GLY A 172 1.39 16.17 -10.19
N PHE A 173 0.57 15.37 -9.50
CA PHE A 173 -0.89 15.44 -9.55
C PHE A 173 -1.44 15.99 -8.23
N ASP A 174 -2.64 16.56 -8.26
CA ASP A 174 -3.29 17.13 -7.07
C ASP A 174 -4.74 16.66 -6.93
N GLY A 175 -5.19 16.54 -5.69
CA GLY A 175 -6.59 16.33 -5.35
C GLY A 175 -6.94 14.89 -4.95
N PRO A 176 -8.05 14.72 -4.20
CA PRO A 176 -8.61 13.41 -3.88
C PRO A 176 -9.38 12.81 -5.05
N TRP A 177 -9.56 11.49 -5.06
CA TRP A 177 -10.44 10.81 -6.02
C TRP A 177 -11.91 10.80 -5.59
N THR A 178 -12.18 11.03 -4.31
CA THR A 178 -13.51 10.96 -3.70
C THR A 178 -13.75 12.20 -2.83
N GLU A 179 -15.02 12.49 -2.54
CA GLU A 179 -15.38 13.60 -1.64
C GLU A 179 -14.96 13.36 -0.19
N ASP A 180 -14.96 12.11 0.26
CA ASP A 180 -14.50 11.69 1.59
C ASP A 180 -13.27 10.75 1.48
N PRO A 181 -12.04 11.30 1.43
CA PRO A 181 -10.83 10.52 1.21
C PRO A 181 -10.38 9.71 2.44
N LEU A 182 -11.14 9.70 3.54
CA LEU A 182 -10.87 8.89 4.73
C LEU A 182 -11.91 7.79 4.97
N LYS A 183 -12.85 7.63 4.03
CA LYS A 183 -13.87 6.59 4.06
C LYS A 183 -13.63 5.55 2.97
N PHE A 184 -13.52 4.29 3.38
CA PHE A 184 -13.37 3.18 2.45
C PHE A 184 -14.74 2.71 1.99
N ASP A 185 -15.13 3.07 0.77
CA ASP A 185 -16.33 2.60 0.10
C ASP A 185 -16.11 2.45 -1.41
N ASN A 186 -17.17 2.36 -2.20
CA ASN A 186 -17.09 2.21 -3.65
C ASN A 186 -17.12 3.54 -4.41
N SER A 187 -16.99 4.69 -3.73
CA SER A 187 -17.13 6.02 -4.34
C SER A 187 -16.11 6.25 -5.44
N TYR A 188 -14.88 5.70 -5.34
CA TYR A 188 -13.91 5.75 -6.45
C TYR A 188 -14.51 5.32 -7.79
N PHE A 189 -15.25 4.20 -7.80
CA PHE A 189 -15.86 3.70 -9.03
C PHE A 189 -17.07 4.52 -9.46
N VAL A 190 -17.85 5.03 -8.50
CA VAL A 190 -18.98 5.92 -8.78
C VAL A 190 -18.49 7.20 -9.46
N GLU A 191 -17.43 7.82 -8.94
CA GLU A 191 -16.84 9.04 -9.50
C GLU A 191 -16.14 8.78 -10.84
N LEU A 192 -15.45 7.65 -11.00
CA LEU A 192 -14.80 7.28 -12.26
C LEU A 192 -15.78 7.09 -13.42
N LEU A 193 -17.02 6.69 -13.13
CA LEU A 193 -18.07 6.50 -14.14
C LEU A 193 -18.80 7.80 -14.50
N LYS A 194 -18.60 8.89 -13.73
CA LYS A 194 -19.12 10.22 -14.07
C LYS A 194 -18.23 10.89 -15.12
N GLU A 195 -18.83 11.69 -16.01
CA GLU A 195 -18.09 12.34 -17.10
C GLU A 195 -17.28 13.57 -16.64
N ASP A 196 -17.72 14.26 -15.59
CA ASP A 196 -16.99 15.35 -14.92
C ASP A 196 -17.43 15.46 -13.45
N SER A 197 -16.46 15.41 -12.52
CA SER A 197 -16.67 15.69 -11.10
C SER A 197 -15.77 16.86 -10.70
N ALA A 198 -16.32 18.07 -10.61
CA ALA A 198 -15.56 19.28 -10.31
C ALA A 198 -14.81 19.14 -8.97
N GLY A 199 -13.50 19.38 -8.97
CA GLY A 199 -12.65 19.34 -7.77
C GLY A 199 -12.14 17.96 -7.37
N LEU A 200 -12.54 16.88 -8.07
CA LEU A 200 -11.97 15.55 -7.90
C LEU A 200 -10.92 15.28 -8.98
N LEU A 201 -9.90 14.51 -8.61
CA LEU A 201 -8.91 14.02 -9.54
C LEU A 201 -9.57 12.96 -10.43
N ASN A 202 -10.11 13.41 -11.57
CA ASN A 202 -10.72 12.53 -12.55
C ASN A 202 -9.83 12.46 -13.79
N PHE A 203 -9.33 11.27 -14.07
CA PHE A 203 -8.62 11.01 -15.30
C PHE A 203 -9.58 10.35 -16.26
N HIS A 204 -9.92 11.02 -17.38
CA HIS A 204 -10.83 10.49 -18.39
C HIS A 204 -10.59 9.00 -18.69
N ARG A 205 -11.44 8.14 -18.10
CA ARG A 205 -11.59 6.71 -18.40
C ARG A 205 -10.32 5.85 -18.40
N GLN A 206 -9.27 6.18 -17.64
CA GLN A 206 -8.18 5.22 -17.40
C GLN A 206 -7.88 5.03 -15.90
N LEU A 207 -7.67 3.77 -15.52
CA LEU A 207 -7.27 3.34 -14.18
C LEU A 207 -5.82 3.77 -13.92
N TYR A 208 -5.60 5.05 -13.64
CA TYR A 208 -4.25 5.54 -13.39
C TYR A 208 -3.87 5.35 -11.92
N TRP A 209 -2.69 4.76 -11.71
CA TRP A 209 -2.15 4.45 -10.39
C TRP A 209 -1.01 5.40 -10.02
N ARG A 210 -1.33 6.51 -9.34
CA ARG A 210 -0.33 7.31 -8.56
C ARG A 210 -0.98 7.88 -7.31
N CYS A 211 -0.39 7.55 -6.16
CA CYS A 211 -0.58 8.23 -4.88
C CYS A 211 0.64 9.12 -4.57
#